data_AF-H5XGS5-F1
#
_entry.id   AF-H5XGS5-F1
#
_cell.length_a   1.000
_cell.length_b   1.000
_cell.length_c   1.000
_cell.angle_alpha   90.00
_cell.angle_beta   90.00
_cell.angle_gamma   90.00
#
_symmetry.space_group_name_H-M   'P 1'
#
loop_
_entity.id
_entity.type
_entity.pdbx_description
1 polymer ?
#
loop_
_entity_poly.entity_id
_entity_poly.type
_entity_poly.pdbx_seq_one_letter_code
_entity_poly.pdbx_strand_id
1 'polypeptide(L)'
;MGQLPESELHSLAKRLHDWSGEVTADNVATVLSSAVTATAEIPGDPDGIEDLGVACGRAADDLDSAAESLTPIVGRLREAWEGEAADKAVERVETEREATETEAETLRTTARVLTALADATRDAHKRHSGLHGHLADLSNRAAALTGEEPEAADLADQAATTLREAADVYSALHQNTADATKNLSTVLYGGVALSELVGETPRGRRSLEEILRQYQVAGSASPQVKFPPPDLADIINPILEKFGKEIPSSNWNAEELELFRQLRPDEMYTWYRVQQEAYVVSEERFPHLEHTTHSHTDAFRHAYWNARMTQEFGEEWAEAFATSHERRATNDMQSEAMDLHNNELGRQIAVQNPDASPEELAELVNAAVNRGDTIVLDGEGRIAYSDQVAHNQTVDPEQHDESVIDHDGALDTDFEGVRPKGGYPW
;
A
#
# COMPACT_ATOMS: atom_id res chain seq x y z
N MET A 1 -2.58 3.85 21.40
CA MET A 1 -1.13 4.04 21.19
C MET A 1 -0.97 5.34 20.43
N GLY A 2 -0.49 6.40 21.08
CA GLY A 2 -0.23 7.67 20.40
C GLY A 2 0.93 7.44 19.45
N GLN A 3 0.68 7.52 18.14
CA GLN A 3 1.74 7.56 17.13
C GLN A 3 2.75 8.64 17.53
N LEU A 4 4.04 8.44 17.22
CA LEU A 4 5.05 9.50 17.27
C LEU A 4 4.72 10.50 16.14
N PRO A 5 4.10 11.65 16.39
CA PRO A 5 3.70 12.54 15.31
C PRO A 5 4.97 13.31 14.94
N GLU A 6 5.60 12.92 13.84
CA GLU A 6 6.88 13.48 13.40
C GLU A 6 6.88 15.02 13.39
N SER A 7 5.76 15.62 12.97
CA SER A 7 5.53 17.07 12.98
C SER A 7 5.47 17.68 14.38
N GLU A 8 4.96 16.96 15.38
CA GLU A 8 4.89 17.44 16.77
C GLU A 8 6.27 17.43 17.43
N LEU A 9 7.06 16.38 17.21
CA LEU A 9 8.44 16.29 17.69
C LEU A 9 9.28 17.44 17.13
N HIS A 10 9.21 17.66 15.82
CA HIS A 10 9.93 18.76 15.16
C HIS A 10 9.50 20.13 15.70
N SER A 11 8.19 20.36 15.82
CA SER A 11 7.66 21.63 16.32
C SER A 11 8.06 21.92 17.77
N LEU A 12 8.07 20.90 18.62
CA LEU A 12 8.47 21.03 20.02
C LEU A 12 9.97 21.26 20.17
N ALA A 13 10.79 20.50 19.43
CA ALA A 13 12.24 20.69 19.39
C ALA A 13 12.61 22.12 19.00
N LYS A 14 12.00 22.65 17.93
CA LYS A 14 12.19 24.04 17.49
C LYS A 14 11.79 25.04 18.57
N ARG A 15 10.62 24.86 19.19
CA ARG A 15 10.14 25.76 20.26
C ARG A 15 11.10 25.82 21.45
N LEU A 16 11.63 24.67 21.90
CA LEU A 16 12.60 24.60 22.99
C LEU A 16 13.92 25.29 22.60
N HIS A 17 14.36 25.10 21.36
CA HIS A 17 15.54 25.78 20.82
C HIS A 17 15.36 27.30 20.79
N ASP A 18 14.22 27.79 20.29
CA ASP A 18 13.89 29.22 20.25
C ASP A 18 13.88 29.82 21.68
N TRP A 19 13.22 29.15 22.63
CA TRP A 19 13.24 29.56 24.03
C TRP A 19 14.65 29.60 24.64
N SER A 20 15.53 28.69 24.23
CA SER A 20 16.93 28.70 24.69
C SER A 20 17.71 29.95 24.26
N GLY A 21 17.30 30.59 23.16
CA GLY A 21 17.90 31.85 22.66
C GLY A 21 17.22 33.11 23.17
N GLU A 22 15.96 33.01 23.60
CA GLU A 22 15.15 34.13 24.07
C GLU A 22 15.13 34.28 25.60
N VAL A 23 15.58 33.27 26.35
CA VAL A 23 15.56 33.31 27.81
C VAL A 23 16.52 34.37 28.36
N THR A 24 16.01 35.21 29.25
CA THR A 24 16.73 36.29 29.92
C THR A 24 16.36 36.32 31.40
N ALA A 25 17.10 37.09 32.20
CA ALA A 25 16.79 37.32 33.61
C ALA A 25 15.34 37.80 33.84
N ASP A 26 14.77 38.57 32.90
CA ASP A 26 13.43 39.15 33.02
C ASP A 26 12.29 38.15 32.74
N ASN A 27 12.55 37.14 31.91
CA ASN A 27 11.51 36.22 31.42
C ASN A 27 11.71 34.76 31.87
N VAL A 28 12.83 34.43 32.54
CA VAL A 28 13.23 33.06 32.90
C VAL A 28 12.13 32.26 33.61
N ALA A 29 11.39 32.89 34.53
CA ALA A 29 10.29 32.22 35.23
C ALA A 29 9.13 31.83 34.29
N THR A 30 8.79 32.70 33.33
CA THR A 30 7.71 32.45 32.36
C THR A 30 8.13 31.39 31.33
N VAL A 31 9.37 31.49 30.83
CA VAL A 31 9.93 30.52 29.89
C VAL A 31 10.00 29.13 30.51
N LEU A 32 10.55 29.01 31.73
CA LEU A 32 10.66 27.72 32.43
C LEU A 32 9.31 27.09 32.73
N SER A 33 8.32 27.88 33.17
CA SER A 33 6.96 27.36 33.41
C SER A 33 6.32 26.81 32.12
N SER A 34 6.53 27.51 31.00
CA SER A 34 6.06 27.07 29.68
C SER A 34 6.80 25.80 29.21
N ALA A 35 8.11 25.72 29.47
CA ALA A 35 8.94 24.57 29.10
C ALA A 35 8.60 23.31 29.91
N VAL A 36 8.40 23.43 31.22
CA VAL A 36 7.92 22.33 32.07
C VAL A 36 6.58 21.80 31.55
N THR A 37 5.66 22.69 31.20
CA THR A 37 4.35 22.30 30.66
C THR A 37 4.51 21.60 29.30
N ALA A 38 5.30 22.15 28.39
CA ALA A 38 5.50 21.62 27.05
C ALA A 38 6.25 20.28 27.03
N THR A 39 7.04 19.98 28.07
CA THR A 39 7.82 18.75 28.20
C THR A 39 7.23 17.78 29.23
N ALA A 40 5.98 17.96 29.64
CA ALA A 40 5.33 17.11 30.64
C ALA A 40 5.31 15.62 30.22
N GLU A 41 5.21 15.37 28.91
CA GLU A 41 5.25 14.03 28.33
C GLU A 41 6.25 13.98 27.16
N ILE A 42 6.75 12.78 26.90
CA ILE A 42 7.52 12.47 25.70
C ILE A 42 6.78 11.36 24.94
N PRO A 43 6.48 11.55 23.64
CA PRO A 43 5.75 10.55 22.87
C PRO A 43 6.60 9.31 22.58
N GLY A 44 5.95 8.23 22.13
CA GLY A 44 6.56 6.95 21.80
C GLY A 44 6.32 5.86 22.83
N ASP A 45 6.25 4.61 22.34
CA ASP A 45 6.06 3.40 23.14
C ASP A 45 7.22 2.43 22.83
N PRO A 46 8.36 2.56 23.52
CA PRO A 46 9.54 1.76 23.21
C PRO A 46 9.29 0.26 23.39
N ASP A 47 8.45 -0.12 24.37
CA ASP A 47 8.15 -1.52 24.65
C ASP A 47 7.22 -2.10 23.58
N GLY A 48 6.20 -1.34 23.13
CA GLY A 48 5.37 -1.75 22.00
C GLY A 48 6.13 -1.87 20.68
N ILE A 49 7.12 -0.99 20.43
CA ILE A 49 7.99 -1.08 19.25
C ILE A 49 8.91 -2.30 19.34
N GLU A 50 9.47 -2.59 20.52
CA GLU A 50 10.32 -3.77 20.75
C GLU A 50 9.53 -5.07 20.59
N ASP A 51 8.31 -5.14 21.14
CA ASP A 51 7.43 -6.30 21.01
C ASP A 51 7.16 -6.62 19.53
N LEU A 52 6.93 -5.59 18.70
CA LEU A 52 6.77 -5.76 17.26
C LEU A 52 8.07 -6.25 16.60
N GLY A 53 9.22 -5.68 16.98
CA GLY A 53 10.53 -6.13 16.50
C GLY A 53 10.81 -7.61 16.83
N VAL A 54 10.48 -8.04 18.05
CA VAL A 54 10.58 -9.44 18.49
C VAL A 54 9.63 -10.34 17.70
N ALA A 55 8.40 -9.89 17.43
CA ALA A 55 7.45 -10.64 16.63
C ALA A 55 7.96 -10.86 15.19
N CYS A 56 8.48 -9.81 14.55
CA CYS A 56 9.11 -9.92 13.22
C CYS A 56 10.31 -10.88 13.24
N GLY A 57 11.16 -10.81 14.26
CA GLY A 57 12.31 -11.71 14.39
C GLY A 57 11.90 -13.18 14.52
N ARG A 58 10.89 -13.49 15.35
CA ARG A 58 10.37 -14.86 15.49
C ARG A 58 9.77 -15.38 14.18
N ALA A 59 9.00 -14.55 13.49
CA ALA A 59 8.43 -14.91 12.19
C ALA A 59 9.53 -15.20 11.15
N ALA A 60 10.63 -14.43 11.15
CA ALA A 60 11.78 -14.71 10.30
C ALA A 60 12.42 -16.08 10.61
N ASP A 61 12.62 -16.41 11.89
CA ASP A 61 13.19 -17.70 12.32
C ASP A 61 12.27 -18.89 11.94
N ASP A 62 10.95 -18.70 12.03
CA ASP A 62 9.96 -19.70 11.62
C ASP A 62 9.96 -19.91 10.09
N LEU A 63 10.11 -18.84 9.30
CA LEU A 63 10.25 -18.93 7.83
C LEU A 63 11.55 -19.61 7.41
N ASP A 64 12.68 -19.31 8.04
CA ASP A 64 13.94 -20.04 7.82
C ASP A 64 13.74 -21.54 8.05
N SER A 65 13.09 -21.90 9.18
CA SER A 65 12.82 -23.29 9.54
C SER A 65 11.91 -23.98 8.51
N ALA A 66 10.95 -23.24 7.94
CA ALA A 66 10.07 -23.73 6.87
C ALA A 66 10.87 -23.96 5.57
N ALA A 67 11.72 -23.02 5.16
CA ALA A 67 12.58 -23.15 3.99
C ALA A 67 13.56 -24.33 4.12
N GLU A 68 14.19 -24.50 5.29
CA GLU A 68 15.05 -25.65 5.58
C GLU A 68 14.29 -26.99 5.44
N SER A 69 13.04 -27.02 5.88
CA SER A 69 12.17 -28.20 5.80
C SER A 69 11.81 -28.60 4.36
N LEU A 70 11.88 -27.67 3.39
CA LEU A 70 11.67 -27.95 1.96
C LEU A 70 12.89 -28.63 1.31
N THR A 71 14.09 -28.44 1.84
CA THR A 71 15.34 -29.02 1.29
C THR A 71 15.27 -30.56 1.10
N PRO A 72 14.88 -31.37 2.11
CA PRO A 72 14.76 -32.81 1.93
C PRO A 72 13.59 -33.24 1.04
N ILE A 73 12.63 -32.35 0.73
CA ILE A 73 11.51 -32.65 -0.18
C ILE A 73 12.02 -32.73 -1.62
N VAL A 74 12.87 -31.79 -2.05
CA VAL A 74 13.47 -31.79 -3.39
C VAL A 74 14.21 -33.10 -3.67
N GLY A 75 15.03 -33.56 -2.71
CA GLY A 75 15.76 -34.84 -2.85
C GLY A 75 14.81 -36.03 -2.98
N ARG A 76 13.77 -36.11 -2.14
CA ARG A 76 12.77 -37.19 -2.19
C ARG A 76 11.93 -37.16 -3.47
N LEU A 77 11.59 -35.99 -3.99
CA LEU A 77 10.87 -35.84 -5.25
C LEU A 77 11.70 -36.40 -6.41
N ARG A 78 12.98 -36.00 -6.50
CA ARG A 78 13.91 -36.51 -7.52
C ARG A 78 14.13 -38.02 -7.44
N GLU A 79 14.07 -38.62 -6.25
CA GLU A 79 14.18 -40.08 -6.07
C GLU A 79 12.89 -40.85 -6.41
N ALA A 80 11.72 -40.24 -6.18
CA ALA A 80 10.43 -40.91 -6.30
C ALA A 80 9.77 -40.73 -7.66
N TRP A 81 10.10 -39.66 -8.39
CA TRP A 81 9.41 -39.27 -9.61
C TRP A 81 10.40 -38.67 -10.63
N GLU A 82 10.36 -39.19 -11.86
CA GLU A 82 11.22 -38.75 -12.96
C GLU A 82 10.41 -38.20 -14.14
N GLY A 83 11.03 -37.34 -14.95
CA GLY A 83 10.47 -36.74 -16.17
C GLY A 83 10.14 -35.26 -16.02
N GLU A 84 9.73 -34.62 -17.11
CA GLU A 84 9.52 -33.16 -17.17
C GLU A 84 8.56 -32.63 -16.10
N ALA A 85 7.53 -33.39 -15.74
CA ALA A 85 6.59 -33.01 -14.68
C ALA A 85 7.23 -33.03 -13.29
N ALA A 86 8.17 -33.95 -13.04
CA ALA A 86 8.94 -33.98 -11.79
C ALA A 86 9.95 -32.83 -11.73
N ASP A 87 10.59 -32.50 -12.85
CA ASP A 87 11.51 -31.36 -12.95
C ASP A 87 10.79 -30.04 -12.63
N LYS A 88 9.59 -29.82 -13.20
CA LYS A 88 8.75 -28.65 -12.89
C LYS A 88 8.29 -28.60 -11.44
N ALA A 89 7.97 -29.74 -10.84
CA ALA A 89 7.59 -29.81 -9.43
C ALA A 89 8.77 -29.48 -8.50
N VAL A 90 9.98 -29.89 -8.87
CA VAL A 90 11.20 -29.55 -8.14
C VAL A 90 11.54 -28.08 -8.27
N GLU A 91 11.55 -27.54 -9.49
CA GLU A 91 11.75 -26.12 -9.77
C GLU A 91 10.78 -25.27 -8.94
N ARG A 92 9.51 -25.68 -8.87
CA ARG A 92 8.51 -25.02 -8.03
C ARG A 92 8.91 -24.99 -6.55
N VAL A 93 9.30 -26.13 -5.97
CA VAL A 93 9.69 -26.19 -4.56
C VAL A 93 10.95 -25.35 -4.29
N GLU A 94 11.89 -25.31 -5.24
CA GLU A 94 13.08 -24.47 -5.14
C GLU A 94 12.72 -22.97 -5.18
N THR A 95 11.81 -22.55 -6.08
CA THR A 95 11.28 -21.17 -6.12
C THR A 95 10.58 -20.77 -4.83
N GLU A 96 9.71 -21.62 -4.29
CA GLU A 96 9.02 -21.36 -3.01
C GLU A 96 10.00 -21.22 -1.85
N ARG A 97 11.04 -22.04 -1.82
CA ARG A 97 12.10 -21.96 -0.80
C ARG A 97 12.83 -20.61 -0.89
N GLU A 98 13.22 -20.18 -2.09
CA GLU A 98 13.92 -18.90 -2.30
C GLU A 98 13.05 -17.69 -1.95
N ALA A 99 11.75 -17.74 -2.30
CA ALA A 99 10.79 -16.70 -1.91
C ALA A 99 10.65 -16.64 -0.38
N THR A 100 10.52 -17.79 0.29
CA THR A 100 10.44 -17.90 1.75
C THR A 100 11.69 -17.33 2.44
N GLU A 101 12.88 -17.63 1.91
CA GLU A 101 14.16 -17.11 2.42
C GLU A 101 14.27 -15.58 2.26
N THR A 102 13.76 -15.06 1.15
CA THR A 102 13.71 -13.61 0.88
C THR A 102 12.79 -12.91 1.88
N GLU A 103 11.59 -13.46 2.12
CA GLU A 103 10.64 -12.93 3.10
C GLU A 103 11.21 -12.97 4.53
N ALA A 104 11.92 -14.04 4.89
CA ALA A 104 12.62 -14.14 6.17
C ALA A 104 13.66 -13.01 6.36
N GLU A 105 14.47 -12.68 5.34
CA GLU A 105 15.43 -11.58 5.46
C GLU A 105 14.76 -10.20 5.54
N THR A 106 13.63 -10.01 4.85
CA THR A 106 12.80 -8.79 4.97
C THR A 106 12.31 -8.60 6.40
N LEU A 107 11.76 -9.65 7.02
CA LEU A 107 11.30 -9.61 8.42
C LEU A 107 12.46 -9.42 9.39
N ARG A 108 13.61 -10.06 9.14
CA ARG A 108 14.81 -9.91 9.97
C ARG A 108 15.36 -8.49 9.92
N THR A 109 15.36 -7.86 8.76
CA THR A 109 15.78 -6.46 8.61
C THR A 109 14.79 -5.52 9.28
N THR A 110 13.49 -5.76 9.12
CA THR A 110 12.42 -5.04 9.83
C THR A 110 12.61 -5.11 11.35
N ALA A 111 12.88 -6.30 11.89
CA ALA A 111 13.16 -6.50 13.31
C ALA A 111 14.36 -5.67 13.79
N ARG A 112 15.47 -5.65 13.03
CA ARG A 112 16.65 -4.84 13.37
C ARG A 112 16.33 -3.33 13.44
N VAL A 113 15.54 -2.82 12.48
CA VAL A 113 15.16 -1.40 12.45
C VAL A 113 14.25 -1.06 13.64
N LEU A 114 13.26 -1.89 13.94
CA LEU A 114 12.35 -1.70 15.07
C LEU A 114 13.09 -1.73 16.42
N THR A 115 14.00 -2.69 16.61
CA THR A 115 14.81 -2.76 17.84
C THR A 115 15.67 -1.51 18.02
N ALA A 116 16.32 -1.03 16.94
CA ALA A 116 17.11 0.21 17.01
C ALA A 116 16.25 1.44 17.36
N LEU A 117 15.02 1.53 16.82
CA LEU A 117 14.08 2.59 17.15
C LEU A 117 13.58 2.50 18.59
N ALA A 118 13.31 1.30 19.10
CA ALA A 118 12.91 1.07 20.48
C ALA A 118 14.01 1.53 21.46
N ASP A 119 15.27 1.15 21.20
CA ASP A 119 16.41 1.57 22.01
C ASP A 119 16.61 3.09 21.98
N ALA A 120 16.53 3.69 20.79
CA ALA A 120 16.62 5.15 20.64
C ALA A 120 15.50 5.89 21.39
N THR A 121 14.28 5.36 21.34
CA THR A 121 13.11 5.92 22.05
C THR A 121 13.28 5.80 23.56
N ARG A 122 13.77 4.65 24.05
CA ARG A 122 14.04 4.40 25.47
C ARG A 122 15.14 5.31 26.01
N ASP A 123 16.20 5.51 25.24
CA ASP A 123 17.27 6.46 25.59
C ASP A 123 16.77 7.90 25.61
N ALA A 124 15.91 8.29 24.66
CA ALA A 124 15.26 9.60 24.67
C ALA A 124 14.37 9.80 25.91
N HIS A 125 13.55 8.80 26.27
CA HIS A 125 12.71 8.83 27.47
C HIS A 125 13.54 8.99 28.74
N LYS A 126 14.67 8.26 28.85
CA LYS A 126 15.58 8.36 29.99
C LYS A 126 16.21 9.75 30.11
N ARG A 127 16.68 10.32 29.00
CA ARG A 127 17.26 11.68 28.97
C ARG A 127 16.21 12.75 29.26
N HIS A 128 15.03 12.61 28.68
CA HIS A 128 13.88 13.50 28.91
C HIS A 128 13.51 13.56 30.39
N SER A 129 13.38 12.42 31.07
CA SER A 129 13.01 12.38 32.50
C SER A 129 14.00 13.18 33.37
N GLY A 130 15.30 13.06 33.10
CA GLY A 130 16.32 13.84 33.79
C GLY A 130 16.23 15.35 33.51
N LEU A 131 16.05 15.73 32.23
CA LEU A 131 15.95 17.12 31.82
C LEU A 131 14.66 17.79 32.31
N HIS A 132 13.53 17.10 32.26
CA HIS A 132 12.26 17.59 32.77
C HIS A 132 12.34 17.86 34.28
N GLY A 133 12.97 16.95 35.05
CA GLY A 133 13.24 17.16 36.47
C GLY A 133 14.11 18.40 36.72
N HIS A 134 15.14 18.63 35.89
CA HIS A 134 15.99 19.82 36.01
C HIS A 134 15.26 21.11 35.64
N LEU A 135 14.45 21.11 34.58
CA LEU A 135 13.59 22.24 34.22
C LEU A 135 12.60 22.59 35.33
N ALA A 136 12.03 21.58 36.01
CA ALA A 136 11.14 21.79 37.15
C ALA A 136 11.86 22.41 38.35
N ASP A 137 13.09 21.96 38.66
CA ASP A 137 13.92 22.57 39.72
C ASP A 137 14.24 24.04 39.39
N LEU A 138 14.72 24.31 38.18
CA LEU A 138 14.99 25.67 37.72
C LEU A 138 13.72 26.54 37.78
N SER A 139 12.56 26.00 37.37
CA SER A 139 11.28 26.72 37.39
C SER A 139 10.89 27.12 38.82
N ASN A 140 11.07 26.21 39.79
CA ASN A 140 10.80 26.48 41.20
C ASN A 140 11.76 27.55 41.76
N ARG A 141 13.05 27.49 41.41
CA ARG A 141 14.05 28.50 41.80
C ARG A 141 13.72 29.87 41.21
N ALA A 142 13.37 29.92 39.92
CA ALA A 142 12.98 31.15 39.25
C ALA A 142 11.70 31.77 39.83
N ALA A 143 10.73 30.95 40.25
CA ALA A 143 9.51 31.42 40.90
C ALA A 143 9.75 32.01 42.31
N ALA A 144 10.87 31.67 42.96
CA ALA A 144 11.25 32.17 44.27
C ALA A 144 12.04 33.50 44.23
N LEU A 145 12.46 33.95 43.05
CA LEU A 145 13.21 35.20 42.90
C LEU A 145 12.35 36.41 43.27
N THR A 146 12.95 37.34 44.04
CA THR A 146 12.30 38.60 44.43
C THR A 146 13.19 39.79 44.03
N GLY A 147 12.99 40.34 42.82
CA GLY A 147 13.69 41.54 42.33
C GLY A 147 14.70 41.27 41.20
N GLU A 148 15.39 42.33 40.75
CA GLU A 148 16.48 42.24 39.75
C GLU A 148 17.78 41.77 40.43
N GLU A 149 17.85 40.46 40.72
CA GLU A 149 19.02 39.86 41.36
C GLU A 149 20.00 39.27 40.34
N PRO A 150 21.33 39.32 40.58
CA PRO A 150 22.33 38.64 39.75
C PRO A 150 22.07 37.14 39.58
N GLU A 151 21.36 36.52 40.52
CA GLU A 151 20.93 35.12 40.49
C GLU A 151 19.96 34.82 39.34
N ALA A 152 19.20 35.82 38.86
CA ALA A 152 18.29 35.67 37.73
C ALA A 152 19.03 35.47 36.40
N ALA A 153 20.20 36.10 36.23
CA ALA A 153 21.03 35.92 35.04
C ALA A 153 21.68 34.53 35.01
N ASP A 154 22.20 34.06 36.15
CA ASP A 154 22.76 32.69 36.27
C ASP A 154 21.69 31.61 36.04
N LEU A 155 20.46 31.83 36.55
CA LEU A 155 19.31 30.96 36.26
C LEU A 155 18.92 30.97 34.78
N ALA A 156 18.97 32.13 34.11
CA ALA A 156 18.71 32.22 32.69
C ALA A 156 19.74 31.45 31.86
N ASP A 157 21.03 31.50 32.22
CA ASP A 157 22.10 30.74 31.55
C ASP A 157 21.95 29.22 31.75
N GLN A 158 21.59 28.79 32.97
CA GLN A 158 21.25 27.39 33.27
C GLN A 158 20.03 26.94 32.46
N ALA A 159 18.96 27.74 32.45
CA ALA A 159 17.75 27.47 31.68
C ALA A 159 18.04 27.35 30.18
N ALA A 160 18.81 28.28 29.61
CA ALA A 160 19.21 28.25 28.20
C ALA A 160 19.94 26.94 27.85
N THR A 161 20.82 26.48 28.74
CA THR A 161 21.56 25.22 28.54
C THR A 161 20.63 24.02 28.57
N THR A 162 19.78 23.89 29.60
CA THR A 162 18.85 22.77 29.74
C THR A 162 17.79 22.73 28.64
N LEU A 163 17.29 23.90 28.19
CA LEU A 163 16.36 24.00 27.07
C LEU A 163 16.98 23.51 25.76
N ARG A 164 18.25 23.84 25.52
CA ARG A 164 18.99 23.36 24.34
C ARG A 164 19.19 21.85 24.39
N GLU A 165 19.57 21.30 25.53
CA GLU A 165 19.70 19.86 25.71
C GLU A 165 18.36 19.14 25.53
N ALA A 166 17.25 19.72 25.98
CA ALA A 166 15.91 19.20 25.74
C ALA A 166 15.54 19.24 24.24
N ALA A 167 15.82 20.35 23.56
CA ALA A 167 15.62 20.47 22.11
C ALA A 167 16.41 19.40 21.33
N ASP A 168 17.64 19.09 21.75
CA ASP A 168 18.47 18.06 21.14
C ASP A 168 17.86 16.66 21.31
N VAL A 169 17.24 16.35 22.46
CA VAL A 169 16.55 15.07 22.68
C VAL A 169 15.37 14.89 21.74
N TYR A 170 14.50 15.90 21.62
CA TYR A 170 13.35 15.84 20.71
C TYR A 170 13.77 15.82 19.24
N SER A 171 14.84 16.56 18.87
CA SER A 171 15.40 16.54 17.51
C SER A 171 15.96 15.17 17.15
N ALA A 172 16.70 14.54 18.07
CA ALA A 172 17.25 13.21 17.86
C ALA A 172 16.14 12.15 17.74
N LEU A 173 15.09 12.23 18.57
CA LEU A 173 13.95 11.32 18.48
C LEU A 173 13.19 11.48 17.15
N HIS A 174 13.01 12.72 16.70
CA HIS A 174 12.46 13.01 15.37
C HIS A 174 13.30 12.38 14.25
N GLN A 175 14.62 12.60 14.24
CA GLN A 175 15.50 12.04 13.22
C GLN A 175 15.51 10.51 13.24
N ASN A 176 15.60 9.88 14.42
CA ASN A 176 15.57 8.42 14.54
C ASN A 176 14.25 7.83 14.03
N THR A 177 13.12 8.53 14.26
CA THR A 177 11.80 8.11 13.75
C THR A 177 11.75 8.24 12.22
N ALA A 178 12.27 9.34 11.66
CA ALA A 178 12.33 9.56 10.22
C ALA A 178 13.24 8.52 9.53
N ASP A 179 14.41 8.25 10.10
CA ASP A 179 15.37 7.25 9.61
C ASP A 179 14.79 5.84 9.68
N ALA A 180 14.11 5.48 10.77
CA ALA A 180 13.42 4.20 10.88
C ALA A 180 12.29 4.06 9.84
N THR A 181 11.49 5.11 9.64
CA THR A 181 10.43 5.14 8.62
C THR A 181 11.01 4.95 7.22
N LYS A 182 12.11 5.64 6.92
CA LYS A 182 12.82 5.50 5.64
C LYS A 182 13.36 4.07 5.46
N ASN A 183 14.04 3.52 6.48
CA ASN A 183 14.61 2.19 6.40
C ASN A 183 13.53 1.11 6.25
N LEU A 184 12.43 1.22 6.99
CA LEU A 184 11.28 0.32 6.84
C LEU A 184 10.67 0.45 5.44
N SER A 185 10.54 1.67 4.91
CA SER A 185 10.05 1.86 3.54
C SER A 185 11.00 1.27 2.51
N THR A 186 12.31 1.34 2.72
CA THR A 186 13.29 0.70 1.83
C THR A 186 13.14 -0.81 1.80
N VAL A 187 12.94 -1.42 2.97
CA VAL A 187 12.83 -2.87 3.11
C VAL A 187 11.50 -3.40 2.58
N LEU A 188 10.42 -2.65 2.77
CA LEU A 188 9.08 -3.05 2.36
C LEU A 188 8.76 -2.66 0.91
N TYR A 189 9.35 -1.58 0.39
CA TYR A 189 8.95 -0.91 -0.85
C TYR A 189 10.13 -0.51 -1.76
N GLY A 190 11.28 -1.18 -1.66
CA GLY A 190 12.37 -1.04 -2.64
C GLY A 190 13.16 0.28 -2.62
N GLY A 191 13.02 1.11 -1.58
CA GLY A 191 13.83 2.32 -1.38
C GLY A 191 13.14 3.64 -1.69
N VAL A 192 11.87 3.60 -2.10
CA VAL A 192 11.08 4.80 -2.39
C VAL A 192 10.21 5.15 -1.19
N ALA A 193 10.18 6.43 -0.81
CA ALA A 193 9.25 6.88 0.22
C ALA A 193 7.82 6.84 -0.34
N LEU A 194 6.83 6.36 0.41
CA LEU A 194 5.44 6.31 -0.06
C LEU A 194 4.92 7.69 -0.53
N SER A 195 5.40 8.77 0.08
CA SER A 195 5.07 10.15 -0.33
C SER A 195 5.55 10.50 -1.75
N GLU A 196 6.52 9.77 -2.29
CA GLU A 196 7.01 9.92 -3.68
C GLU A 196 6.15 9.13 -4.67
N LEU A 197 5.38 8.15 -4.19
CA LEU A 197 4.50 7.27 -4.99
C LEU A 197 3.05 7.76 -5.05
N VAL A 198 2.72 8.86 -4.37
CA VAL A 198 1.36 9.41 -4.29
C VAL A 198 1.31 10.88 -4.69
N GLY A 199 0.19 11.31 -5.25
CA GLY A 199 -0.16 12.71 -5.47
C GLY A 199 -0.58 13.43 -4.19
N GLU A 200 -0.95 14.71 -4.32
CA GLU A 200 -1.44 15.50 -3.18
C GLU A 200 -2.79 14.99 -2.70
N THR A 201 -2.90 14.61 -1.41
CA THR A 201 -4.18 14.25 -0.79
C THR A 201 -4.98 15.51 -0.42
N PRO A 202 -6.19 15.75 -1.00
CA PRO A 202 -7.03 16.87 -0.60
C PRO A 202 -7.51 16.75 0.85
N ARG A 203 -7.60 17.90 1.54
CA ARG A 203 -8.08 17.94 2.92
C ARG A 203 -9.48 17.33 3.06
N GLY A 204 -9.62 16.37 3.97
CA GLY A 204 -10.89 15.71 4.26
C GLY A 204 -11.16 14.47 3.40
N ARG A 205 -10.27 14.14 2.46
CA ARG A 205 -10.24 12.83 1.81
C ARG A 205 -9.31 11.88 2.57
N ARG A 206 -9.46 10.60 2.28
CA ARG A 206 -8.57 9.55 2.76
C ARG A 206 -7.15 9.78 2.24
N SER A 207 -6.12 9.46 3.04
CA SER A 207 -4.73 9.57 2.58
C SER A 207 -4.47 8.61 1.43
N LEU A 208 -3.83 9.11 0.37
CA LEU A 208 -3.36 8.27 -0.73
C LEU A 208 -2.27 7.31 -0.22
N GLU A 209 -1.40 7.71 0.71
CA GLU A 209 -0.44 6.80 1.35
C GLU A 209 -1.14 5.68 2.14
N GLU A 210 -2.27 5.96 2.78
CA GLU A 210 -3.09 4.93 3.44
C GLU A 210 -3.73 3.96 2.44
N ILE A 211 -4.20 4.46 1.29
CA ILE A 211 -4.73 3.64 0.19
C ILE A 211 -3.61 2.75 -0.36
N LEU A 212 -2.46 3.33 -0.73
CA LEU A 212 -1.31 2.59 -1.25
C LEU A 212 -0.85 1.49 -0.29
N ARG A 213 -0.91 1.72 1.02
CA ARG A 213 -0.57 0.69 2.02
C ARG A 213 -1.62 -0.40 2.17
N GLN A 214 -2.91 -0.06 2.10
CA GLN A 214 -3.97 -1.03 2.33
C GLN A 214 -4.15 -1.96 1.14
N TYR A 215 -4.12 -1.39 -0.06
CA TYR A 215 -4.48 -2.10 -1.28
C TYR A 215 -3.25 -2.73 -1.90
N GLN A 216 -2.67 -3.70 -1.19
CA GLN A 216 -1.55 -4.50 -1.66
C GLN A 216 -1.86 -5.97 -1.41
N VAL A 217 -1.51 -6.85 -2.35
CA VAL A 217 -1.69 -8.29 -2.19
C VAL A 217 -0.42 -9.03 -2.54
N ALA A 218 -0.16 -10.15 -1.85
CA ALA A 218 0.96 -10.98 -2.22
C ALA A 218 0.77 -11.50 -3.65
N GLY A 219 1.77 -11.28 -4.51
CA GLY A 219 1.78 -11.80 -5.87
C GLY A 219 1.49 -13.30 -5.89
N SER A 220 0.82 -13.79 -6.95
CA SER A 220 0.54 -15.21 -7.04
C SER A 220 1.86 -15.95 -7.03
N ALA A 221 2.00 -16.87 -6.08
CA ALA A 221 3.15 -17.73 -6.08
C ALA A 221 3.14 -18.56 -7.36
N SER A 222 1.97 -18.97 -7.88
CA SER A 222 1.74 -19.92 -8.98
C SER A 222 2.12 -19.38 -10.36
N PRO A 223 2.67 -20.20 -11.29
CA PRO A 223 2.91 -19.74 -12.65
C PRO A 223 1.57 -19.44 -13.32
N GLN A 224 1.57 -18.44 -14.20
CA GLN A 224 0.39 -18.16 -14.99
C GLN A 224 0.08 -19.33 -15.96
N VAL A 225 -1.20 -19.55 -16.18
CA VAL A 225 -1.76 -20.61 -17.00
C VAL A 225 -2.39 -19.99 -18.25
N LYS A 226 -2.14 -20.58 -19.42
CA LYS A 226 -2.82 -20.18 -20.64
C LYS A 226 -4.30 -20.55 -20.58
N PHE A 227 -5.12 -19.56 -20.82
CA PHE A 227 -6.57 -19.67 -20.88
C PHE A 227 -7.06 -19.60 -22.34
N PRO A 228 -8.05 -20.40 -22.79
CA PRO A 228 -8.68 -21.49 -22.05
C PRO A 228 -7.74 -22.70 -21.95
N PRO A 229 -7.72 -23.42 -20.82
CA PRO A 229 -6.93 -24.63 -20.73
C PRO A 229 -7.56 -25.75 -21.60
N PRO A 230 -6.77 -26.73 -22.08
CA PRO A 230 -7.23 -27.72 -23.06
C PRO A 230 -8.47 -28.52 -22.62
N ASP A 231 -8.64 -28.75 -21.32
CA ASP A 231 -9.77 -29.46 -20.71
C ASP A 231 -11.08 -28.66 -20.71
N LEU A 232 -11.01 -27.33 -20.75
CA LEU A 232 -12.18 -26.46 -20.82
C LEU A 232 -12.48 -25.97 -22.23
N ALA A 233 -11.59 -26.21 -23.20
CA ALA A 233 -11.75 -25.76 -24.58
C ALA A 233 -13.09 -26.18 -25.18
N ASP A 234 -13.54 -27.43 -24.98
CA ASP A 234 -14.81 -27.91 -25.55
C ASP A 234 -16.06 -27.27 -24.91
N ILE A 235 -15.95 -26.73 -23.69
CA ILE A 235 -17.03 -26.02 -22.99
C ILE A 235 -17.02 -24.54 -23.36
N ILE A 236 -15.84 -23.95 -23.46
CA ILE A 236 -15.63 -22.52 -23.70
C ILE A 236 -15.77 -22.19 -25.19
N ASN A 237 -15.22 -22.99 -26.09
CA ASN A 237 -15.25 -22.72 -27.54
C ASN A 237 -16.68 -22.46 -28.08
N PRO A 238 -17.73 -23.21 -27.70
CA PRO A 238 -19.10 -22.88 -28.09
C PRO A 238 -19.64 -21.57 -27.50
N ILE A 239 -19.14 -21.15 -26.32
CA ILE A 239 -19.39 -19.82 -25.76
C ILE A 239 -18.68 -18.76 -26.62
N LEU A 240 -17.42 -18.99 -27.00
CA LEU A 240 -16.62 -18.10 -27.84
C LEU A 240 -17.28 -17.86 -29.21
N GLU A 241 -17.76 -18.93 -29.84
CA GLU A 241 -18.45 -18.87 -31.13
C GLU A 241 -19.69 -17.97 -31.08
N LYS A 242 -20.42 -17.94 -29.96
CA LYS A 242 -21.60 -17.08 -29.78
C LYS A 242 -21.26 -15.59 -29.69
N PHE A 243 -20.06 -15.24 -29.20
CA PHE A 243 -19.59 -13.85 -29.18
C PHE A 243 -19.04 -13.39 -30.54
N GLY A 244 -19.02 -14.28 -31.54
CA GLY A 244 -18.77 -13.94 -32.93
C GLY A 244 -17.30 -13.77 -33.32
N LYS A 245 -16.35 -13.96 -32.39
CA LYS A 245 -14.88 -14.00 -32.59
C LYS A 245 -14.17 -14.77 -31.45
N GLU A 246 -12.93 -15.22 -31.71
CA GLU A 246 -12.05 -15.92 -30.76
C GLU A 246 -11.76 -15.02 -29.54
N ILE A 247 -12.07 -15.48 -28.32
CA ILE A 247 -11.55 -14.85 -27.10
C ILE A 247 -10.03 -15.08 -27.10
N PRO A 248 -9.21 -14.02 -26.93
CA PRO A 248 -7.77 -14.16 -27.04
C PRO A 248 -7.27 -15.09 -25.94
N SER A 249 -6.26 -15.88 -26.29
CA SER A 249 -5.50 -16.61 -25.27
C SER A 249 -4.92 -15.59 -24.30
N SER A 250 -5.22 -15.73 -23.01
CA SER A 250 -4.71 -14.86 -21.95
C SER A 250 -4.05 -15.68 -20.86
N ASN A 251 -3.06 -15.11 -20.19
CA ASN A 251 -2.43 -15.73 -19.04
C ASN A 251 -3.21 -15.39 -17.76
N TRP A 252 -3.62 -16.42 -17.03
CA TRP A 252 -4.38 -16.30 -15.77
C TRP A 252 -3.57 -16.87 -14.62
N ASN A 253 -3.71 -16.32 -13.43
CA ASN A 253 -3.21 -16.94 -12.21
C ASN A 253 -3.97 -18.26 -11.96
N ALA A 254 -3.29 -19.24 -11.35
CA ALA A 254 -3.89 -20.54 -11.08
C ALA A 254 -5.12 -20.44 -10.17
N GLU A 255 -5.11 -19.49 -9.24
CA GLU A 255 -6.18 -19.19 -8.30
C GLU A 255 -7.41 -18.62 -9.01
N GLU A 256 -7.24 -17.77 -10.04
CA GLU A 256 -8.34 -17.27 -10.88
C GLU A 256 -9.02 -18.41 -11.63
N LEU A 257 -8.22 -19.29 -12.22
CA LEU A 257 -8.72 -20.43 -12.97
C LEU A 257 -9.51 -21.39 -12.07
N GLU A 258 -9.08 -21.58 -10.81
CA GLU A 258 -9.80 -22.42 -9.85
C GLU A 258 -11.16 -21.82 -9.47
N LEU A 259 -11.23 -20.51 -9.26
CA LEU A 259 -12.51 -19.83 -9.02
C LEU A 259 -13.43 -19.91 -10.23
N PHE A 260 -12.88 -19.74 -11.44
CA PHE A 260 -13.64 -19.85 -12.68
C PHE A 260 -14.18 -21.25 -12.93
N ARG A 261 -13.43 -22.31 -12.58
CA ARG A 261 -13.85 -23.71 -12.68
C ARG A 261 -15.05 -24.06 -11.80
N GLN A 262 -15.32 -23.27 -10.77
CA GLN A 262 -16.48 -23.46 -9.92
C GLN A 262 -17.79 -22.96 -10.56
N LEU A 263 -17.69 -22.14 -11.61
CA LEU A 263 -18.85 -21.65 -12.36
C LEU A 263 -19.49 -22.75 -13.20
N ARG A 264 -20.81 -22.73 -13.30
CA ARG A 264 -21.54 -23.54 -14.29
C ARG A 264 -21.34 -22.94 -15.68
N PRO A 265 -21.55 -23.71 -16.78
CA PRO A 265 -21.36 -23.19 -18.14
C PRO A 265 -22.17 -21.92 -18.47
N ASP A 266 -23.37 -21.76 -17.92
CA ASP A 266 -24.18 -20.54 -18.06
C ASP A 266 -23.59 -19.33 -17.30
N GLU A 267 -22.97 -19.58 -16.14
CA GLU A 267 -22.27 -18.57 -15.35
C GLU A 267 -20.94 -18.18 -16.00
N MET A 268 -20.19 -19.13 -16.57
CA MET A 268 -19.00 -18.85 -17.39
C MET A 268 -19.34 -17.93 -18.57
N TYR A 269 -20.46 -18.22 -19.27
CA TYR A 269 -20.96 -17.34 -20.33
C TYR A 269 -21.27 -15.93 -19.81
N THR A 270 -21.92 -15.85 -18.64
CA THR A 270 -22.29 -14.58 -18.00
C THR A 270 -21.04 -13.77 -17.61
N TRP A 271 -20.01 -14.44 -17.09
CA TRP A 271 -18.74 -13.81 -16.72
C TRP A 271 -18.07 -13.15 -17.94
N TYR A 272 -18.00 -13.86 -19.07
CA TYR A 272 -17.46 -13.27 -20.31
C TYR A 272 -18.28 -12.09 -20.81
N ARG A 273 -19.61 -12.23 -20.78
CA ARG A 273 -20.50 -11.14 -21.17
C ARG A 273 -20.20 -9.90 -20.35
N VAL A 274 -20.10 -10.04 -19.03
CA VAL A 274 -19.84 -8.95 -18.08
C VAL A 274 -18.45 -8.34 -18.28
N GLN A 275 -17.42 -9.15 -18.54
CA GLN A 275 -16.08 -8.66 -18.85
C GLN A 275 -16.09 -7.80 -20.13
N GLN A 276 -16.65 -8.33 -21.23
CA GLN A 276 -16.71 -7.62 -22.52
C GLN A 276 -17.57 -6.36 -22.43
N GLU A 277 -18.68 -6.43 -21.69
CA GLU A 277 -19.53 -5.28 -21.42
C GLU A 277 -18.74 -4.15 -20.73
N ALA A 278 -17.93 -4.47 -19.72
CA ALA A 278 -17.12 -3.47 -19.02
C ALA A 278 -16.11 -2.75 -19.93
N TYR A 279 -15.47 -3.47 -20.85
CA TYR A 279 -14.59 -2.87 -21.86
C TYR A 279 -15.32 -1.90 -22.79
N VAL A 280 -16.48 -2.33 -23.32
CA VAL A 280 -17.24 -1.50 -24.26
C VAL A 280 -17.78 -0.25 -23.56
N VAL A 281 -18.42 -0.43 -22.39
CA VAL A 281 -19.02 0.68 -21.65
C VAL A 281 -17.93 1.67 -21.21
N SER A 282 -16.76 1.21 -20.75
CA SER A 282 -15.71 2.13 -20.30
C SER A 282 -15.21 3.04 -21.43
N GLU A 283 -14.95 2.49 -22.61
CA GLU A 283 -14.49 3.26 -23.76
C GLU A 283 -15.57 4.20 -24.32
N GLU A 284 -16.84 3.80 -24.26
CA GLU A 284 -17.96 4.67 -24.65
C GLU A 284 -18.10 5.88 -23.70
N ARG A 285 -17.83 5.69 -22.41
CA ARG A 285 -17.90 6.74 -21.38
C ARG A 285 -16.72 7.71 -21.44
N PHE A 286 -15.55 7.20 -21.80
CA PHE A 286 -14.31 7.97 -21.89
C PHE A 286 -13.73 7.90 -23.31
N PRO A 287 -14.40 8.51 -24.30
CA PRO A 287 -13.90 8.50 -25.67
C PRO A 287 -12.67 9.41 -25.81
N HIS A 288 -11.84 9.13 -26.82
CA HIS A 288 -10.70 9.95 -27.23
C HIS A 288 -9.51 10.03 -26.24
N LEU A 289 -9.27 8.95 -25.48
CA LEU A 289 -8.03 8.84 -24.72
C LEU A 289 -6.87 8.36 -25.60
N GLU A 290 -5.66 8.80 -25.27
CA GLU A 290 -4.43 8.34 -25.94
C GLU A 290 -4.08 6.89 -25.58
N HIS A 291 -4.43 6.47 -24.35
CA HIS A 291 -4.33 5.10 -23.84
C HIS A 291 -5.48 4.83 -22.86
N THR A 292 -5.73 3.55 -22.52
CA THR A 292 -6.80 3.20 -21.57
C THR A 292 -6.30 2.61 -20.26
N THR A 293 -5.09 2.07 -20.22
CA THR A 293 -4.47 1.55 -18.98
C THR A 293 -4.12 2.69 -18.04
N HIS A 294 -4.27 2.48 -16.73
CA HIS A 294 -3.98 3.46 -15.66
C HIS A 294 -4.81 4.74 -15.69
N SER A 295 -5.81 4.78 -16.57
CA SER A 295 -6.58 5.97 -16.90
C SER A 295 -7.95 5.98 -16.22
N HIS A 296 -8.72 7.05 -16.43
CA HIS A 296 -10.13 7.11 -16.05
C HIS A 296 -10.97 6.00 -16.68
N THR A 297 -10.62 5.56 -17.90
CA THR A 297 -11.25 4.40 -18.55
C THR A 297 -10.98 3.13 -17.77
N ASP A 298 -9.76 2.97 -17.24
CA ASP A 298 -9.38 1.80 -16.45
C ASP A 298 -10.08 1.80 -15.10
N ALA A 299 -10.02 2.92 -14.39
CA ALA A 299 -10.68 3.09 -13.11
C ALA A 299 -12.19 2.80 -13.21
N PHE A 300 -12.83 3.29 -14.27
CA PHE A 300 -14.22 2.94 -14.57
C PHE A 300 -14.38 1.44 -14.84
N ARG A 301 -13.54 0.86 -15.71
CA ARG A 301 -13.63 -0.55 -16.12
C ARG A 301 -13.52 -1.49 -14.91
N HIS A 302 -12.54 -1.28 -14.04
CA HIS A 302 -12.35 -2.04 -12.80
C HIS A 302 -13.56 -1.95 -11.86
N ALA A 303 -14.01 -0.72 -11.58
CA ALA A 303 -15.16 -0.49 -10.72
C ALA A 303 -16.46 -1.06 -11.31
N TYR A 304 -16.71 -0.86 -12.60
CA TYR A 304 -17.92 -1.35 -13.25
C TYR A 304 -17.94 -2.87 -13.38
N TRP A 305 -16.81 -3.47 -13.76
CA TRP A 305 -16.69 -4.93 -13.83
C TRP A 305 -16.94 -5.58 -12.46
N ASN A 306 -16.37 -5.03 -11.38
CA ASN A 306 -16.62 -5.51 -10.02
C ASN A 306 -18.06 -5.30 -9.57
N ALA A 307 -18.68 -4.17 -9.93
CA ALA A 307 -20.10 -3.95 -9.65
C ALA A 307 -20.98 -5.02 -10.33
N ARG A 308 -20.71 -5.32 -11.60
CA ARG A 308 -21.45 -6.35 -12.35
C ARG A 308 -21.17 -7.77 -11.85
N MET A 309 -19.92 -8.10 -11.54
CA MET A 309 -19.59 -9.40 -10.93
C MET A 309 -20.29 -9.58 -9.58
N THR A 310 -20.38 -8.52 -8.77
CA THR A 310 -21.08 -8.55 -7.48
C THR A 310 -22.57 -8.84 -7.64
N GLN A 311 -23.22 -8.26 -8.65
CA GLN A 311 -24.64 -8.55 -8.93
C GLN A 311 -24.88 -9.99 -9.40
N GLU A 312 -23.99 -10.53 -10.23
CA GLU A 312 -24.21 -11.82 -10.90
C GLU A 312 -23.71 -13.01 -10.05
N PHE A 313 -22.62 -12.82 -9.29
CA PHE A 313 -21.90 -13.88 -8.59
C PHE A 313 -21.78 -13.65 -7.07
N GLY A 314 -22.17 -12.48 -6.58
CA GLY A 314 -22.04 -12.08 -5.18
C GLY A 314 -20.69 -11.41 -4.88
N GLU A 315 -20.68 -10.61 -3.81
CA GLU A 315 -19.55 -9.79 -3.37
C GLU A 315 -18.30 -10.63 -3.05
N GLU A 316 -18.45 -11.70 -2.26
CA GLU A 316 -17.34 -12.56 -1.84
C GLU A 316 -16.63 -13.21 -3.04
N TRP A 317 -17.40 -13.67 -4.04
CA TRP A 317 -16.82 -14.26 -5.24
C TRP A 317 -16.14 -13.20 -6.11
N ALA A 318 -16.76 -12.04 -6.28
CA ALA A 318 -16.21 -10.93 -7.04
C ALA A 318 -14.89 -10.43 -6.44
N GLU A 319 -14.82 -10.30 -5.11
CA GLU A 319 -13.61 -9.93 -4.38
C GLU A 319 -12.49 -10.95 -4.58
N ALA A 320 -12.78 -12.24 -4.37
CA ALA A 320 -11.78 -13.30 -4.51
C ALA A 320 -11.24 -13.37 -5.95
N PHE A 321 -12.12 -13.27 -6.94
CA PHE A 321 -11.75 -13.32 -8.35
C PHE A 321 -10.92 -12.09 -8.76
N ALA A 322 -11.42 -10.88 -8.50
CA ALA A 322 -10.72 -9.65 -8.86
C ALA A 322 -9.39 -9.51 -8.13
N THR A 323 -9.34 -9.85 -6.84
CA THR A 323 -8.07 -9.88 -6.08
C THR A 323 -7.08 -10.84 -6.73
N SER A 324 -7.53 -12.03 -7.14
CA SER A 324 -6.68 -12.99 -7.82
C SER A 324 -6.23 -12.50 -9.20
N HIS A 325 -7.00 -11.65 -9.87
CA HIS A 325 -6.63 -11.01 -11.14
C HIS A 325 -5.46 -10.04 -10.99
N GLU A 326 -5.45 -9.28 -9.89
CA GLU A 326 -4.41 -8.28 -9.61
C GLU A 326 -3.12 -8.88 -9.03
N ARG A 327 -3.13 -10.15 -8.59
CA ARG A 327 -1.96 -10.88 -8.05
C ARG A 327 -0.89 -11.23 -9.09
N ARG A 328 -0.55 -10.30 -9.97
CA ARG A 328 0.55 -10.46 -10.92
C ARG A 328 1.83 -10.20 -10.15
N ALA A 329 2.79 -11.13 -10.22
CA ALA A 329 4.09 -11.04 -9.51
C ALA A 329 4.95 -9.83 -9.94
N THR A 330 4.42 -9.00 -10.83
CA THR A 330 5.12 -8.04 -11.65
C THR A 330 4.47 -6.66 -11.63
N ASN A 331 3.30 -6.53 -11.00
CA ASN A 331 2.63 -5.24 -10.86
C ASN A 331 3.43 -4.36 -9.88
N ASP A 332 3.63 -3.09 -10.25
CA ASP A 332 4.10 -2.12 -9.28
C ASP A 332 3.01 -1.81 -8.24
N MET A 333 3.41 -1.25 -7.10
CA MET A 333 2.52 -0.98 -5.99
C MET A 333 1.39 0.00 -6.34
N GLN A 334 1.68 0.98 -7.19
CA GLN A 334 0.72 2.02 -7.55
C GLN A 334 -0.40 1.45 -8.41
N SER A 335 -0.03 0.66 -9.42
CA SER A 335 -0.95 -0.06 -10.29
C SER A 335 -1.84 -1.03 -9.49
N GLU A 336 -1.25 -1.86 -8.63
CA GLU A 336 -2.00 -2.80 -7.78
C GLU A 336 -2.97 -2.07 -6.84
N ALA A 337 -2.53 -0.98 -6.21
CA ALA A 337 -3.40 -0.19 -5.33
C ALA A 337 -4.56 0.46 -6.10
N MET A 338 -4.30 0.95 -7.33
CA MET A 338 -5.30 1.53 -8.19
C MET A 338 -6.42 0.52 -8.49
N ASP A 339 -6.04 -0.65 -8.99
CA ASP A 339 -7.00 -1.66 -9.42
C ASP A 339 -7.80 -2.20 -8.24
N LEU A 340 -7.15 -2.57 -7.14
CA LEU A 340 -7.83 -3.10 -5.95
C LEU A 340 -8.77 -2.09 -5.29
N HIS A 341 -8.39 -0.81 -5.20
CA HIS A 341 -9.27 0.24 -4.66
C HIS A 341 -10.50 0.45 -5.55
N ASN A 342 -10.30 0.52 -6.86
CA ASN A 342 -11.39 0.72 -7.81
C ASN A 342 -12.30 -0.50 -7.87
N ASN A 343 -11.75 -1.71 -7.79
CA ASN A 343 -12.48 -2.97 -7.69
C ASN A 343 -13.41 -2.98 -6.47
N GLU A 344 -12.88 -2.64 -5.28
CA GLU A 344 -13.65 -2.57 -4.03
C GLU A 344 -14.76 -1.52 -4.10
N LEU A 345 -14.49 -0.32 -4.62
CA LEU A 345 -15.51 0.71 -4.82
C LEU A 345 -16.66 0.20 -5.70
N GLY A 346 -16.34 -0.54 -6.76
CA GLY A 346 -17.33 -1.20 -7.62
C GLY A 346 -18.26 -2.13 -6.87
N ARG A 347 -17.70 -3.02 -6.04
CA ARG A 347 -18.50 -3.94 -5.20
C ARG A 347 -19.40 -3.17 -4.24
N GLN A 348 -18.87 -2.14 -3.57
CA GLN A 348 -19.66 -1.31 -2.66
C GLN A 348 -20.83 -0.61 -3.36
N ILE A 349 -20.62 -0.10 -4.58
CA ILE A 349 -21.68 0.51 -5.39
C ILE A 349 -22.79 -0.51 -5.67
N ALA A 350 -22.43 -1.74 -6.06
CA ALA A 350 -23.42 -2.80 -6.32
C ALA A 350 -24.17 -3.24 -5.07
N VAL A 351 -23.48 -3.43 -3.93
CA VAL A 351 -24.12 -3.80 -2.65
C VAL A 351 -25.12 -2.73 -2.18
N GLN A 352 -24.81 -1.45 -2.40
CA GLN A 352 -25.69 -0.34 -2.06
C GLN A 352 -26.86 -0.18 -3.03
N ASN A 353 -26.76 -0.76 -4.24
CA ASN A 353 -27.73 -0.63 -5.32
C ASN A 353 -28.05 -2.01 -5.94
N PRO A 354 -28.57 -2.97 -5.16
CA PRO A 354 -28.71 -4.36 -5.61
C PRO A 354 -29.67 -4.52 -6.80
N ASP A 355 -30.68 -3.64 -6.90
CA ASP A 355 -31.70 -3.68 -7.94
C ASP A 355 -31.38 -2.77 -9.14
N ALA A 356 -30.22 -2.09 -9.15
CA ALA A 356 -29.85 -1.19 -10.24
C ALA A 356 -29.64 -1.95 -11.55
N SER A 357 -30.12 -1.38 -12.65
CA SER A 357 -29.80 -1.88 -13.99
C SER A 357 -28.31 -1.71 -14.28
N PRO A 358 -27.76 -2.44 -15.28
CA PRO A 358 -26.39 -2.22 -15.73
C PRO A 358 -26.10 -0.76 -16.08
N GLU A 359 -27.01 -0.09 -16.77
CA GLU A 359 -26.85 1.32 -17.13
C GLU A 359 -26.88 2.23 -15.91
N GLU A 360 -27.74 1.93 -14.93
CA GLU A 360 -27.77 2.67 -13.67
C GLU A 360 -26.46 2.49 -12.89
N LEU A 361 -25.91 1.28 -12.83
CA LEU A 361 -24.59 1.03 -12.27
C LEU A 361 -23.49 1.77 -13.04
N ALA A 362 -23.55 1.78 -14.37
CA ALA A 362 -22.59 2.51 -15.19
C ALA A 362 -22.64 4.01 -14.91
N GLU A 363 -23.83 4.59 -14.72
CA GLU A 363 -23.96 6.00 -14.32
C GLU A 363 -23.42 6.26 -12.92
N LEU A 364 -23.66 5.36 -11.97
CA LEU A 364 -23.15 5.48 -10.60
C LEU A 364 -21.62 5.42 -10.56
N VAL A 365 -21.02 4.48 -11.30
CA VAL A 365 -19.56 4.36 -11.43
C VAL A 365 -18.98 5.57 -12.15
N ASN A 366 -19.59 6.01 -13.26
CA ASN A 366 -19.14 7.22 -13.97
C ASN A 366 -19.20 8.44 -13.04
N ALA A 367 -20.24 8.57 -12.23
CA ALA A 367 -20.34 9.65 -11.24
C ALA A 367 -19.27 9.54 -10.14
N ALA A 368 -18.91 8.33 -9.71
CA ALA A 368 -17.83 8.09 -8.75
C ALA A 368 -16.47 8.51 -9.32
N VAL A 369 -16.18 8.14 -10.59
CA VAL A 369 -14.96 8.58 -11.29
C VAL A 369 -14.88 10.11 -11.38
N ASN A 370 -15.97 10.77 -11.79
CA ASN A 370 -15.99 12.22 -11.92
C ASN A 370 -15.90 12.98 -10.59
N ARG A 371 -16.25 12.35 -9.46
CA ARG A 371 -16.14 12.96 -8.12
C ARG A 371 -14.78 12.75 -7.44
N GLY A 372 -13.92 11.93 -8.04
CA GLY A 372 -12.66 11.55 -7.41
C GLY A 372 -12.81 10.48 -6.33
N ASP A 373 -13.83 9.61 -6.43
CA ASP A 373 -13.97 8.48 -5.50
C ASP A 373 -13.04 7.31 -5.92
N THR A 374 -12.72 7.23 -7.22
CA THR A 374 -11.70 6.34 -7.79
C THR A 374 -10.31 6.98 -7.80
N ILE A 375 -9.29 6.16 -8.02
CA ILE A 375 -7.91 6.60 -8.24
C ILE A 375 -7.39 6.18 -9.61
N VAL A 376 -6.40 6.92 -10.11
CA VAL A 376 -5.68 6.71 -11.38
C VAL A 376 -4.18 6.91 -11.15
N LEU A 377 -3.33 6.60 -12.12
CA LEU A 377 -1.92 7.01 -12.09
C LEU A 377 -1.74 8.33 -12.84
N ASP A 378 -1.22 9.35 -12.17
CA ASP A 378 -0.89 10.64 -12.79
C ASP A 378 0.28 10.51 -13.79
N GLY A 379 0.59 11.58 -14.53
CA GLY A 379 1.65 11.57 -15.55
C GLY A 379 3.05 11.24 -15.03
N GLU A 380 3.24 11.21 -13.70
CA GLU A 380 4.49 10.79 -13.05
C GLU A 380 4.42 9.36 -12.48
N GLY A 381 3.33 8.61 -12.73
CA GLY A 381 3.16 7.23 -12.24
C GLY A 381 2.80 7.15 -10.76
N ARG A 382 2.26 8.23 -10.16
CA ARG A 382 1.83 8.26 -8.76
C ARG A 382 0.33 8.05 -8.68
N ILE A 383 -0.15 7.38 -7.62
CA ILE A 383 -1.60 7.31 -7.40
C ILE A 383 -2.17 8.69 -7.10
N ALA A 384 -3.28 9.04 -7.74
CA ALA A 384 -3.98 10.30 -7.52
C ALA A 384 -5.50 10.08 -7.63
N TYR A 385 -6.29 10.93 -6.97
CA TYR A 385 -7.73 10.88 -7.16
C TYR A 385 -8.09 11.28 -8.60
N SER A 386 -9.05 10.59 -9.19
CA SER A 386 -9.41 10.76 -10.61
C SER A 386 -9.84 12.17 -10.98
N ASP A 387 -10.39 12.97 -10.05
CA ASP A 387 -10.77 14.36 -10.30
C ASP A 387 -9.60 15.36 -10.21
N GLN A 388 -8.42 14.92 -9.79
CA GLN A 388 -7.18 15.72 -9.75
C GLN A 388 -6.35 15.58 -11.02
N VAL A 389 -6.62 14.56 -11.85
CA VAL A 389 -5.87 14.25 -13.07
C VAL A 389 -6.79 14.44 -14.28
N ALA A 390 -6.32 15.17 -15.29
CA ALA A 390 -7.08 15.29 -16.54
C ALA A 390 -6.96 13.99 -17.36
N HIS A 391 -7.97 13.68 -18.17
CA HIS A 391 -8.11 12.38 -18.86
C HIS A 391 -6.92 11.94 -19.74
N ASN A 392 -6.12 12.86 -20.27
CA ASN A 392 -4.91 12.57 -21.07
C ASN A 392 -3.63 13.04 -20.35
N GLN A 393 -3.65 13.05 -19.02
CA GLN A 393 -2.52 13.39 -18.16
C GLN A 393 -2.19 12.27 -17.18
N THR A 394 -2.63 11.05 -17.50
CA THR A 394 -2.27 9.82 -16.80
C THR A 394 -0.96 9.26 -17.35
N VAL A 395 -0.32 8.37 -16.61
CA VAL A 395 0.97 7.80 -17.02
C VAL A 395 0.85 7.06 -18.35
N ASP A 396 1.80 7.29 -19.26
CA ASP A 396 1.91 6.52 -20.49
C ASP A 396 2.40 5.09 -20.15
N PRO A 397 1.63 4.04 -20.43
CA PRO A 397 2.01 2.66 -20.10
C PRO A 397 3.32 2.20 -20.73
N GLU A 398 3.74 2.78 -21.87
CA GLU A 398 5.02 2.43 -22.50
C GLU A 398 6.22 3.08 -21.78
N GLN A 399 5.97 4.14 -21.00
CA GLN A 399 6.98 4.90 -20.27
C GLN A 399 6.94 4.62 -18.76
N HIS A 400 5.86 4.03 -18.28
CA HIS A 400 5.74 3.50 -16.93
C HIS A 400 6.47 2.17 -16.87
N ASP A 401 7.55 2.12 -16.09
CA ASP A 401 8.36 0.91 -15.96
C ASP A 401 7.61 -0.13 -15.11
N GLU A 402 6.79 -0.93 -15.79
CA GLU A 402 6.22 -2.15 -15.23
C GLU A 402 7.12 -3.37 -15.46
N SER A 403 8.40 -3.21 -15.89
CA SER A 403 9.22 -4.24 -16.58
C SER A 403 9.65 -5.49 -15.79
N VAL A 404 8.93 -5.83 -14.73
CA VAL A 404 8.78 -7.23 -14.33
C VAL A 404 7.66 -7.92 -15.14
N ILE A 405 6.76 -7.17 -15.81
CA ILE A 405 5.67 -7.69 -16.64
C ILE A 405 6.27 -8.33 -17.90
N ASP A 406 6.03 -9.63 -18.05
CA ASP A 406 6.15 -10.30 -19.33
C ASP A 406 5.10 -9.72 -20.31
N HIS A 407 5.52 -8.78 -21.15
CA HIS A 407 4.69 -8.26 -22.23
C HIS A 407 4.33 -9.34 -23.28
N ASP A 408 5.00 -10.51 -23.31
CA ASP A 408 4.60 -11.65 -24.13
C ASP A 408 3.41 -12.42 -23.50
N GLY A 409 3.06 -12.11 -22.25
CA GLY A 409 1.99 -12.74 -21.47
C GLY A 409 0.82 -11.82 -21.08
N ALA A 410 1.02 -10.51 -21.10
CA ALA A 410 -0.08 -9.54 -21.07
C ALA A 410 -0.89 -9.64 -22.37
N LEU A 411 -2.20 -9.41 -22.29
CA LEU A 411 -3.07 -9.30 -23.47
C LEU A 411 -2.34 -8.50 -24.55
N ASP A 412 -2.34 -9.01 -25.79
CA ASP A 412 -2.27 -8.13 -26.95
C ASP A 412 -3.47 -7.19 -26.79
N THR A 413 -3.22 -6.03 -26.16
CA THR A 413 -4.25 -5.04 -25.83
C THR A 413 -4.87 -4.47 -27.09
N ASP A 414 -4.30 -4.80 -28.25
CA ASP A 414 -4.91 -4.66 -29.55
C ASP A 414 -6.01 -5.73 -29.75
N PHE A 415 -7.14 -5.54 -29.06
CA PHE A 415 -8.42 -6.16 -29.41
C PHE A 415 -8.95 -5.64 -30.77
N GLU A 416 -8.12 -5.03 -31.62
CA GLU A 416 -8.43 -4.64 -32.98
C GLU A 416 -8.87 -5.87 -33.77
N GLY A 417 -10.19 -6.01 -33.86
CA GLY A 417 -10.80 -7.11 -34.58
C GLY A 417 -11.16 -8.32 -33.73
N VAL A 418 -11.24 -8.23 -32.41
CA VAL A 418 -11.88 -9.27 -31.55
C VAL A 418 -13.24 -8.81 -31.00
N ARG A 419 -13.50 -7.51 -31.04
CA ARG A 419 -14.73 -6.88 -30.55
C ARG A 419 -15.92 -7.20 -31.47
N PRO A 420 -17.11 -7.52 -30.93
CA PRO A 420 -18.34 -7.51 -31.72
C PRO A 420 -18.51 -6.12 -32.35
N LYS A 421 -18.44 -6.03 -33.69
CA LYS A 421 -18.79 -4.79 -34.38
C LYS A 421 -20.31 -4.64 -34.34
N GLY A 422 -20.80 -4.02 -33.28
CA GLY A 422 -22.17 -3.54 -33.15
C GLY A 422 -23.00 -4.24 -32.08
N GLY A 423 -23.67 -3.42 -31.27
CA GLY A 423 -24.83 -3.75 -30.47
C GLY A 423 -24.53 -4.30 -29.08
N TYR A 424 -24.93 -3.56 -28.04
CA TYR A 424 -25.18 -4.11 -26.71
C TYR A 424 -25.99 -5.41 -26.83
N PRO A 425 -25.56 -6.53 -26.21
CA PRO A 425 -26.35 -7.74 -26.14
C PRO A 425 -27.40 -7.59 -25.03
N TRP A 426 -28.36 -6.67 -25.22
CA TRP A 426 -29.63 -6.79 -24.51
C TRP A 426 -30.40 -7.99 -25.07
#